data_AF-A0A969QXL3-F1
#
_entry.id   AF-A0A969QXL3-F1
#
_cell.length_a   1.000
_cell.length_b   1.000
_cell.length_c   1.000
_cell.angle_alpha   90.00
_cell.angle_beta   90.00
_cell.angle_gamma   90.00
#
_symmetry.space_group_name_H-M   'P 1'
#
loop_
_entity.id
_entity.type
_entity.pdbx_description
1 polymer ?
#
loop_
_entity_poly.entity_id
_entity_poly.type
_entity_poly.pdbx_seq_one_letter_code
_entity_poly.pdbx_strand_id
1 'polypeptide(L)' 'MYDVHAIRADFPILSRQVNGKPLVYLDNGASAQKPQVVIDAVTRGYAAEYANVHRGLHYLSNLATEKY' A
#
# COMPACT_ATOMS: atom_id res chain seq x y z
N MET A 1 15.33 -18.36 4.18
CA MET A 1 14.39 -18.92 5.18
C MET A 1 13.10 -18.10 5.13
N TYR A 2 11.93 -18.72 5.22
CA TYR A 2 10.63 -18.04 5.13
C TYR A 2 10.11 -17.71 6.54
N ASP A 3 10.04 -16.44 6.90
CA ASP A 3 9.54 -15.97 8.20
C ASP A 3 8.14 -15.35 8.05
N VAL A 4 7.12 -16.12 8.44
CA VAL A 4 5.72 -15.71 8.37
C VAL A 4 5.38 -14.58 9.37
N HIS A 5 6.09 -14.47 10.49
CA HIS A 5 5.82 -13.42 11.48
C HIS A 5 6.32 -12.07 10.98
N ALA A 6 7.51 -12.04 10.38
CA ALA A 6 8.04 -10.85 9.71
C ALA A 6 7.09 -10.40 8.58
N ILE A 7 6.67 -11.32 7.71
CA ILE A 7 5.74 -11.01 6.61
C ILE A 7 4.41 -10.45 7.14
N ARG A 8 3.82 -11.06 8.20
CA ARG A 8 2.55 -10.58 8.77
C ARG A 8 2.66 -9.18 9.37
N ALA A 9 3.83 -8.81 9.89
CA ALA A 9 4.07 -7.47 10.44
C ALA A 9 3.99 -6.38 9.36
N ASP A 10 4.27 -6.71 8.11
CA ASP A 10 4.12 -5.77 6.99
C ASP A 10 2.66 -5.47 6.64
N PHE A 11 1.69 -6.28 7.07
CA PHE A 11 0.26 -6.08 6.78
C PHE A 11 -0.46 -5.56 8.03
N PRO A 12 -0.56 -4.23 8.21
CA PRO A 12 -1.01 -3.63 9.47
C PRO A 12 -2.41 -4.08 9.89
N ILE A 13 -3.30 -4.36 8.93
CA ILE A 13 -4.67 -4.81 9.21
C ILE A 13 -4.73 -6.18 9.93
N LEU A 14 -3.71 -7.03 9.78
CA LEU A 14 -3.70 -8.38 10.37
C LEU A 14 -3.50 -8.38 11.89
N SER A 15 -3.18 -7.23 12.50
CA SER A 15 -3.14 -7.07 13.96
C SER A 15 -4.49 -6.64 14.57
N ARG A 16 -5.48 -6.30 13.73
CA ARG A 16 -6.80 -5.80 14.19
C ARG A 16 -7.66 -6.91 14.79
N GLN A 17 -8.55 -6.49 15.69
CA GLN A 17 -9.67 -7.31 16.14
C GLN A 17 -10.94 -6.97 15.37
N VAL A 18 -11.77 -7.97 15.13
CA VAL A 18 -13.13 -7.86 14.57
C VAL A 18 -14.07 -8.62 15.49
N ASN A 19 -15.14 -7.98 15.95
CA ASN A 19 -16.09 -8.55 16.92
C ASN A 19 -15.39 -9.08 18.20
N GLY A 20 -14.39 -8.35 18.68
CA GLY A 20 -13.61 -8.71 19.88
C GLY A 20 -12.69 -9.91 19.73
N LYS A 21 -12.42 -10.38 18.50
CA LYS A 21 -11.55 -11.53 18.20
C LYS A 21 -10.45 -11.15 17.20
N PRO A 22 -9.27 -11.79 17.24
CA PRO A 22 -8.23 -11.57 16.24
C PRO A 22 -8.75 -11.84 14.82
N LEU A 23 -8.40 -10.96 13.87
CA LEU A 23 -8.78 -11.13 12.47
C LEU A 23 -8.10 -12.38 11.86
N VAL A 24 -8.92 -13.26 11.28
CA VAL A 24 -8.48 -14.35 10.39
C VAL A 24 -9.12 -14.11 9.02
N TYR A 25 -8.36 -13.51 8.11
CA TYR A 25 -8.86 -13.13 6.78
C TYR A 25 -8.59 -14.24 5.76
N LEU A 26 -9.62 -15.02 5.41
CA LEU A 26 -9.55 -16.16 4.48
C LEU A 26 -10.23 -15.91 3.13
N ASP A 27 -10.57 -14.66 2.81
CA ASP A 27 -11.23 -14.26 1.56
C ASP A 27 -10.24 -13.61 0.56
N ASN A 28 -8.98 -14.08 0.56
CA ASN A 28 -7.92 -13.50 -0.27
C ASN A 28 -8.17 -13.68 -1.78
N GLY A 29 -9.00 -14.65 -2.17
CA GLY A 29 -9.39 -14.89 -3.56
C GLY A 29 -10.25 -13.77 -4.14
N ALA A 30 -11.02 -13.07 -3.30
CA ALA A 30 -11.77 -11.89 -3.70
C ALA A 30 -10.87 -10.65 -3.74
N SER A 31 -10.05 -10.42 -2.70
CA SER A 31 -9.02 -9.37 -2.69
C SER A 31 -8.02 -9.59 -1.55
N ALA A 32 -6.73 -9.34 -1.80
CA ALA A 32 -5.70 -9.46 -0.78
C ALA A 32 -5.55 -8.18 0.07
N GLN A 33 -5.11 -8.33 1.32
CA GLN A 33 -4.70 -7.20 2.16
C GLN A 33 -3.43 -6.52 1.62
N LYS A 34 -3.19 -5.27 2.01
CA LYS A 34 -2.09 -4.45 1.48
C LYS A 34 -0.97 -4.34 2.51
N PRO A 35 0.29 -4.58 2.12
CA PRO A 35 1.42 -4.33 3.00
C PRO A 35 1.68 -2.82 3.13
N GLN A 36 2.38 -2.41 4.19
CA GLN A 36 2.66 -1.01 4.52
C GLN A 36 3.36 -0.28 3.38
N VAL A 37 4.31 -0.93 2.70
CA VAL A 37 5.02 -0.36 1.55
C VAL A 37 4.10 0.09 0.41
N VAL A 38 2.99 -0.61 0.18
CA VAL A 38 1.99 -0.22 -0.84
C VAL A 38 1.19 0.98 -0.36
N ILE A 39 0.79 0.98 0.92
CA ILE A 39 0.06 2.08 1.53
C ILE A 39 0.92 3.36 1.47
N ASP A 40 2.18 3.27 1.89
CA ASP A 40 3.13 4.40 1.90
C ASP A 40 3.39 4.94 0.50
N ALA A 41 3.49 4.06 -0.51
CA ALA A 41 3.67 4.48 -1.89
C ALA A 41 2.45 5.27 -2.39
N VAL A 42 1.23 4.79 -2.13
CA VAL A 42 -0.01 5.50 -2.48
C VAL A 42 -0.11 6.83 -1.74
N THR A 43 0.14 6.84 -0.43
CA THR A 43 0.11 8.06 0.39
C THR A 43 1.11 9.09 -0.13
N ARG A 44 2.35 8.70 -0.42
CA ARG A 44 3.38 9.59 -0.97
C ARG A 44 3.00 10.12 -2.34
N GLY A 45 2.50 9.24 -3.21
CA GLY A 45 2.00 9.58 -4.54
C GLY A 45 0.99 10.73 -4.48
N TYR A 46 0.00 10.63 -3.61
CA TYR A 46 -1.02 11.68 -3.46
C TYR A 46 -0.56 12.90 -2.67
N ALA A 47 0.23 12.72 -1.62
CA ALA A 47 0.57 13.82 -0.71
C ALA A 47 1.71 14.72 -1.20
N ALA A 48 2.65 14.18 -1.99
CA ALA A 48 3.87 14.89 -2.36
C ALA A 48 4.19 14.88 -3.87
N GLU A 49 3.61 13.95 -4.63
CA GLU A 49 4.09 13.63 -5.98
C GLU A 49 2.96 13.72 -7.03
N TYR A 50 1.78 14.21 -6.65
CA TYR A 50 0.59 14.17 -7.49
C TYR A 50 0.63 15.20 -8.61
N ALA A 51 0.55 14.73 -9.85
CA ALA A 51 0.26 15.52 -11.04
C ALA A 51 -0.36 14.63 -12.11
N ASN A 52 -1.01 15.24 -13.11
CA ASN A 52 -1.41 14.50 -14.31
C ASN A 52 -0.17 13.95 -15.03
N VAL A 53 -0.23 12.68 -15.43
CA VAL A 53 0.89 11.92 -16.05
C VAL A 53 1.12 12.24 -17.54
N HIS A 54 0.54 13.30 -18.08
CA HIS A 54 0.74 13.72 -19.46
C HIS A 54 1.76 14.85 -19.55
N ARG A 55 3.06 14.47 -19.63
CA ARG A 55 4.23 15.31 -19.99
C ARG A 55 4.03 16.82 -19.82
N GLY A 56 3.63 17.24 -18.63
CA GLY A 56 3.68 18.63 -18.23
C GLY A 56 5.14 19.01 -18.12
N LEU A 57 5.54 20.14 -18.69
CA LEU A 57 6.93 20.64 -18.62
C LEU A 57 7.38 21.01 -17.18
N HIS A 58 6.57 20.74 -16.17
CA HIS A 58 6.80 21.11 -14.77
C HIS A 58 7.17 19.90 -13.91
N TYR A 59 8.00 20.16 -12.89
CA TYR A 59 8.67 19.18 -12.03
C TYR A 59 7.78 18.01 -11.55
N LEU A 60 6.59 18.32 -11.00
CA LEU A 60 5.69 17.28 -10.47
C LEU A 60 5.11 16.36 -11.54
N SER A 61 4.91 16.84 -12.78
CA SER A 61 4.41 15.97 -13.87
C SER A 61 5.48 14.95 -14.28
N ASN A 62 6.75 15.36 -14.35
CA ASN A 62 7.85 14.43 -14.61
C ASN A 62 8.04 13.42 -13.47
N LEU A 63 7.99 13.88 -12.20
CA LEU A 63 8.12 13.01 -11.03
C LEU A 63 7.00 11.96 -10.97
N ALA A 64 5.77 12.33 -11.29
CA ALA A 64 4.63 11.41 -11.37
C ALA A 64 4.83 10.37 -12.49
N THR A 65 5.24 10.79 -13.69
CA THR A 65 5.48 9.90 -14.84
C THR A 65 6.65 8.93 -14.63
N GLU A 66 7.69 9.29 -13.89
CA GLU A 66 8.81 8.38 -13.61
C GLU A 66 8.44 7.27 -12.62
N LYS A 67 7.44 7.50 -11.77
CA LYS A 67 7.06 6.61 -10.67
C LYS A 67 5.84 5.71 -10.97
N TYR A 68 5.04 6.03 -11.99
CA TYR A 68 3.80 5.35 -12.35
C TYR A 68 3.67 5.18 -13.87
#